data_AF-A0A0Q5ZIU7-F1
#
_entry.id   AF-A0A0Q5ZIU7-F1
#
_cell.length_a   1.000
_cell.length_b   1.000
_cell.length_c   1.000
_cell.angle_alpha   90.00
_cell.angle_beta   90.00
_cell.angle_gamma   90.00
#
_symmetry.space_group_name_H-M   'P 1'
#
loop_
_entity.id
_entity.type
_entity.pdbx_description
1 polymer ?
#
loop_
_entity_poly.entity_id
_entity_poly.type
_entity_poly.pdbx_seq_one_letter_code
_entity_poly.pdbx_strand_id
1 'polypeptide(L)'
;MIQPIKHPAINWVDGMKVSQRHLHEQDNHLLDHIRDSNSIKISNYNYGLLPISNEYTDKTVFDVHNTATNDVQLTIKNCSAVTAAGYRIELKDRKVSVKSLAKFINFEESSTDGEFYILVSVNPFDKVPFGDIDADEIPPRHPYSQPNYHIELLPLQSVNQGYAGGNYLVIGKVNLMGNIAQVDSNFIPPCTSIQSHPSLLEYYNSFAKYIGNLQQYSFKIIQKSAHKNANTALAINVKNLCTTMVNTFADVYFQFRNVVPYESPIFLTEVFSKLALKIYNSTQMILPAELEEMLNYSLEWSEIAPHTLLNQLSTVAEINYDHHNSGEHLHQIQLLMRSLDVIFSKLSELEYIGQRKENIIVTEQEVSSNNNPKRGWSVLD
;
A
#
# COMPACT_ATOMS: atom_id res chain seq x y z
N MET A 1 9.80 -17.57 -1.86
CA MET A 1 10.96 -18.34 -1.36
C MET A 1 10.81 -19.76 -1.87
N ILE A 2 11.74 -20.23 -2.70
CA ILE A 2 11.65 -21.56 -3.33
C ILE A 2 11.92 -22.62 -2.27
N GLN A 3 11.01 -23.59 -2.17
CA GLN A 3 11.16 -24.74 -1.27
C GLN A 3 11.69 -25.94 -2.05
N PRO A 4 12.52 -26.80 -1.43
CA PRO A 4 12.93 -28.04 -2.07
C PRO A 4 11.70 -28.94 -2.33
N ILE A 5 11.78 -29.72 -3.40
CA ILE A 5 10.82 -30.79 -3.68
C ILE A 5 10.92 -31.84 -2.56
N LYS A 6 9.78 -32.18 -1.97
CA LYS A 6 9.61 -33.15 -0.88
C LYS A 6 8.99 -34.47 -1.38
N HIS A 7 8.29 -34.46 -2.51
CA HIS A 7 7.62 -35.62 -3.08
C HIS A 7 8.27 -36.06 -4.39
N PRO A 8 9.17 -37.07 -4.37
CA PRO A 8 9.88 -37.54 -5.56
C PRO A 8 8.99 -38.39 -6.48
N ALA A 9 9.42 -38.53 -7.74
CA ALA A 9 8.73 -39.34 -8.73
C ALA A 9 8.77 -40.83 -8.36
N ILE A 10 7.70 -41.56 -8.72
CA ILE A 10 7.70 -43.02 -8.61
C ILE A 10 8.52 -43.62 -9.74
N ASN A 11 9.44 -44.49 -9.38
CA ASN A 11 10.20 -45.30 -10.34
C ASN A 11 9.37 -46.51 -10.78
N TRP A 12 8.64 -46.39 -11.88
CA TRP A 12 7.83 -47.47 -12.45
C TRP A 12 8.70 -48.51 -13.17
N VAL A 13 8.47 -49.79 -12.89
CA VAL A 13 9.16 -50.93 -13.51
C VAL A 13 8.13 -51.95 -13.96
N ASP A 14 8.37 -52.62 -15.10
CA ASP A 14 7.46 -53.63 -15.63
C ASP A 14 7.21 -54.78 -14.63
N GLY A 15 5.98 -55.28 -14.59
CA GLY A 15 5.54 -56.30 -13.63
C GLY A 15 5.30 -55.80 -12.19
N MET A 16 5.45 -54.50 -11.91
CA MET A 16 5.17 -53.92 -10.59
C MET A 16 3.67 -53.92 -10.26
N LYS A 17 3.30 -54.35 -9.04
CA LYS A 17 1.91 -54.28 -8.55
C LYS A 17 1.54 -52.84 -8.16
N VAL A 18 0.49 -52.31 -8.79
CA VAL A 18 -0.06 -50.98 -8.48
C VAL A 18 -0.89 -51.03 -7.20
N SER A 19 -0.77 -50.01 -6.36
CA SER A 19 -1.54 -49.87 -5.11
C SER A 19 -2.00 -48.42 -4.95
N GLN A 20 -2.96 -48.20 -4.06
CA GLN A 20 -3.41 -46.84 -3.70
C GLN A 20 -2.26 -45.93 -3.29
N ARG A 21 -1.27 -46.46 -2.54
CA ARG A 21 -0.08 -45.69 -2.12
C ARG A 21 0.68 -45.13 -3.32
N HIS A 22 0.89 -45.94 -4.37
CA HIS A 22 1.56 -45.47 -5.58
C HIS A 22 0.74 -44.38 -6.29
N LEU A 23 -0.59 -44.48 -6.32
CA LEU A 23 -1.42 -43.43 -6.91
C LEU A 23 -1.34 -42.13 -6.09
N HIS A 24 -1.30 -42.22 -4.76
CA HIS A 24 -1.17 -41.04 -3.87
C HIS A 24 0.20 -40.39 -3.96
N GLU A 25 1.28 -41.18 -4.00
CA GLU A 25 2.64 -40.68 -4.16
C GLU A 25 2.83 -40.00 -5.53
N GLN A 26 2.27 -40.57 -6.59
CA GLN A 26 2.29 -39.97 -7.92
C GLN A 26 1.58 -38.61 -7.92
N ASP A 27 0.40 -38.53 -7.30
CA ASP A 27 -0.37 -37.29 -7.23
C ASP A 27 0.33 -36.23 -6.36
N ASN A 28 0.90 -36.63 -5.21
CA ASN A 28 1.67 -35.72 -4.36
C ASN A 28 2.92 -35.19 -5.08
N HIS A 29 3.60 -36.02 -5.87
CA HIS A 29 4.72 -35.59 -6.71
C HIS A 29 4.28 -34.54 -7.74
N LEU A 30 3.14 -34.75 -8.42
CA LEU A 30 2.58 -33.77 -9.37
C LEU A 30 2.23 -32.44 -8.69
N LEU A 31 1.55 -32.49 -7.54
CA LEU A 31 1.20 -31.31 -6.76
C LEU A 31 2.44 -30.51 -6.31
N ASP A 32 3.48 -31.22 -5.85
CA ASP A 32 4.72 -30.61 -5.40
C ASP A 32 5.49 -29.95 -6.56
N HIS A 33 5.49 -30.57 -7.75
CA HIS A 33 6.06 -29.99 -8.96
C HIS A 33 5.28 -28.78 -9.47
N ILE A 34 3.95 -28.80 -9.41
CA ILE A 34 3.11 -27.64 -9.77
C ILE A 34 3.42 -26.48 -8.83
N ARG A 35 3.48 -26.73 -7.51
CA ARG A 35 3.89 -25.73 -6.51
C ARG A 35 5.29 -25.20 -6.81
N ASP A 36 6.26 -26.08 -7.05
CA ASP A 36 7.64 -25.71 -7.39
C ASP A 36 7.68 -24.80 -8.63
N SER A 37 6.99 -25.19 -9.70
CA SER A 37 6.87 -24.41 -10.94
C SER A 37 6.30 -23.01 -10.70
N ASN A 38 5.22 -22.91 -9.91
CA ASN A 38 4.64 -21.62 -9.51
C ASN A 38 5.64 -20.75 -8.73
N SER A 39 6.44 -21.37 -7.85
CA SER A 39 7.38 -20.66 -6.99
C SER A 39 8.54 -20.01 -7.74
N ILE A 40 8.88 -20.47 -8.95
CA ILE A 40 10.00 -19.95 -9.76
C ILE A 40 9.82 -18.46 -10.09
N LYS A 41 8.59 -18.03 -10.35
CA LYS A 41 8.26 -16.65 -10.73
C LYS A 41 7.93 -15.77 -9.52
N ILE A 42 7.82 -16.36 -8.32
CA ILE A 42 7.44 -15.64 -7.11
C ILE A 42 8.66 -14.97 -6.49
N SER A 43 8.57 -13.65 -6.37
CA SER A 43 9.46 -12.75 -5.65
C SER A 43 8.86 -12.36 -4.31
N ASN A 44 9.53 -11.47 -3.58
CA ASN A 44 9.04 -10.97 -2.29
C ASN A 44 7.87 -9.98 -2.40
N TYR A 45 7.44 -9.63 -3.62
CA TYR A 45 6.43 -8.61 -3.84
C TYR A 45 5.31 -9.02 -4.82
N ASN A 46 5.29 -10.24 -5.36
CA ASN A 46 4.28 -10.62 -6.36
C ASN A 46 3.48 -11.88 -5.97
N TYR A 47 3.27 -12.08 -4.68
CA TYR A 47 2.40 -13.13 -4.13
C TYR A 47 1.18 -12.51 -3.43
N GLY A 48 0.29 -13.34 -2.91
CA GLY A 48 -0.87 -12.90 -2.16
C GLY A 48 -2.16 -13.06 -2.94
N LEU A 49 -3.12 -12.16 -2.69
CA LEU A 49 -4.44 -12.21 -3.33
C LEU A 49 -4.31 -12.08 -4.85
N LEU A 50 -5.13 -12.83 -5.57
CA LEU A 50 -5.26 -12.76 -7.03
C LEU A 50 -6.39 -11.82 -7.44
N PRO A 51 -6.39 -11.32 -8.69
CA PRO A 51 -7.49 -10.54 -9.24
C PRO A 51 -8.84 -11.24 -9.06
N ILE A 52 -9.81 -10.51 -8.52
CA ILE A 52 -11.18 -11.00 -8.36
C ILE A 52 -11.89 -10.91 -9.71
N SER A 53 -12.50 -12.02 -10.17
CA SER A 53 -13.30 -12.04 -11.38
C SER A 53 -14.42 -10.99 -11.33
N ASN A 54 -14.71 -10.35 -12.47
CA ASN A 54 -15.80 -9.37 -12.59
C ASN A 54 -17.20 -9.98 -12.38
N GLU A 55 -17.30 -11.31 -12.32
CA GLU A 55 -18.54 -12.02 -12.02
C GLU A 55 -19.00 -11.83 -10.57
N TYR A 56 -18.08 -11.50 -9.66
CA TYR A 56 -18.40 -11.25 -8.26
C TYR A 56 -18.87 -9.81 -8.05
N THR A 57 -20.10 -9.64 -7.60
CA THR A 57 -20.67 -8.35 -7.18
C THR A 57 -20.04 -7.86 -5.88
N ASP A 58 -19.78 -8.79 -4.97
CA ASP A 58 -19.11 -8.55 -3.69
C ASP A 58 -17.62 -8.91 -3.81
N LYS A 59 -16.76 -7.92 -3.56
CA LYS A 59 -15.31 -8.05 -3.65
C LYS A 59 -14.65 -8.11 -2.26
N THR A 60 -15.42 -8.22 -1.17
CA THR A 60 -14.81 -8.38 0.16
C THR A 60 -14.26 -9.79 0.31
N VAL A 61 -13.02 -9.88 0.82
CA VAL A 61 -12.30 -11.15 1.00
C VAL A 61 -12.89 -11.92 2.20
N PHE A 62 -13.11 -11.19 3.29
CA PHE A 62 -13.70 -11.72 4.51
C PHE A 62 -14.53 -10.64 5.21
N ASP A 63 -15.49 -11.09 6.02
CA ASP A 63 -16.27 -10.27 6.93
C ASP A 63 -16.24 -10.88 8.33
N VAL A 64 -16.44 -10.03 9.34
CA VAL A 64 -16.55 -10.45 10.73
C VAL A 64 -17.89 -9.98 11.29
N HIS A 65 -18.64 -10.89 11.90
CA HIS A 65 -19.96 -10.61 12.46
C HIS A 65 -20.10 -11.13 13.88
N ASN A 66 -20.72 -10.33 14.74
CA ASN A 66 -21.11 -10.75 16.08
C ASN A 66 -22.41 -11.57 15.99
N THR A 67 -22.41 -12.72 16.63
CA THR A 67 -23.58 -13.62 16.68
C THR A 67 -24.41 -13.34 17.93
N ALA A 68 -25.67 -13.79 17.92
CA ALA A 68 -26.60 -13.63 19.05
C ALA A 68 -26.13 -14.32 20.35
N THR A 69 -25.18 -15.27 20.25
CA THR A 69 -24.60 -15.98 21.41
C THR A 69 -23.34 -15.29 21.97
N ASN A 70 -23.11 -14.02 21.61
CA ASN A 70 -21.88 -13.27 21.93
C ASN A 70 -20.61 -13.99 21.47
N ASP A 71 -20.70 -14.75 20.37
CA ASP A 71 -19.54 -15.28 19.66
C ASP A 71 -19.25 -14.44 18.41
N VAL A 72 -18.00 -14.40 17.99
CA VAL A 72 -17.59 -13.69 16.78
C VAL A 72 -17.39 -14.71 15.67
N GLN A 73 -18.08 -14.53 14.55
CA GLN A 73 -17.96 -15.37 13.37
C GLN A 73 -17.14 -14.65 12.29
N LEU A 74 -16.03 -15.26 11.89
CA LEU A 74 -15.25 -14.91 10.72
C LEU A 74 -15.81 -15.66 9.51
N THR A 75 -16.18 -14.94 8.45
CA THR A 75 -16.63 -15.52 7.19
C THR A 75 -15.68 -15.11 6.08
N ILE A 76 -14.95 -16.06 5.52
CA ILE A 76 -14.19 -15.87 4.28
C ILE A 76 -15.17 -16.07 3.12
N LYS A 77 -15.49 -15.00 2.40
CA LYS A 77 -16.43 -15.05 1.27
C LYS A 77 -15.76 -15.66 0.05
N ASN A 78 -14.67 -15.06 -0.39
CA ASN A 78 -13.88 -15.53 -1.51
C ASN A 78 -12.41 -15.17 -1.30
N CYS A 79 -11.57 -16.19 -1.15
CA CYS A 79 -10.13 -16.03 -1.01
C CYS A 79 -9.43 -16.87 -2.09
N SER A 80 -9.11 -16.19 -3.19
CA SER A 80 -8.26 -16.69 -4.26
C SER A 80 -6.88 -16.05 -4.09
N ALA A 81 -5.89 -16.87 -3.76
CA ALA A 81 -4.52 -16.39 -3.55
C ALA A 81 -3.43 -17.37 -3.99
N VAL A 82 -2.19 -16.86 -4.05
CA VAL A 82 -0.96 -17.64 -4.14
C VAL A 82 -0.03 -17.27 -2.98
N THR A 83 0.53 -18.26 -2.30
CA THR A 83 1.42 -18.01 -1.15
C THR A 83 2.86 -17.74 -1.60
N ALA A 84 3.71 -17.22 -0.72
CA ALA A 84 5.12 -16.93 -1.03
C ALA A 84 5.95 -18.18 -1.40
N ALA A 85 5.46 -19.39 -1.09
CA ALA A 85 6.05 -20.67 -1.49
C ALA A 85 5.40 -21.32 -2.73
N GLY A 86 4.46 -20.63 -3.40
CA GLY A 86 3.84 -21.12 -4.65
C GLY A 86 2.60 -21.99 -4.48
N TYR A 87 2.04 -22.08 -3.27
CA TYR A 87 0.80 -22.81 -3.05
C TYR A 87 -0.42 -21.99 -3.49
N ARG A 88 -1.38 -22.65 -4.14
CA ARG A 88 -2.66 -22.06 -4.52
C ARG A 88 -3.66 -22.17 -3.37
N ILE A 89 -4.26 -21.06 -2.97
CA ILE A 89 -5.39 -21.01 -2.04
C ILE A 89 -6.64 -20.65 -2.83
N GLU A 90 -7.69 -21.46 -2.67
CA GLU A 90 -9.02 -21.23 -3.20
C GLU A 90 -10.02 -21.60 -2.10
N LEU A 91 -10.58 -20.58 -1.45
CA LEU A 91 -11.54 -20.76 -0.36
C LEU A 91 -12.79 -19.92 -0.63
N LYS A 92 -13.95 -20.53 -0.47
CA LYS A 92 -15.25 -19.89 -0.68
C LYS A 92 -16.21 -20.21 0.46
N ASP A 93 -16.96 -19.19 0.90
CA ASP A 93 -18.02 -19.27 1.91
C ASP A 93 -17.63 -20.03 3.20
N ARG A 94 -16.38 -19.87 3.64
CA ARG A 94 -15.83 -20.59 4.80
C ARG A 94 -16.12 -19.80 6.09
N LYS A 95 -16.91 -20.39 6.98
CA LYS A 95 -17.27 -19.80 8.28
C LYS A 95 -16.47 -20.44 9.41
N VAL A 96 -15.91 -19.62 10.29
CA VAL A 96 -15.14 -20.06 11.45
C VAL A 96 -15.50 -19.21 12.68
N SER A 97 -15.63 -19.84 13.84
CA SER A 97 -15.77 -19.14 15.11
C SER A 97 -14.41 -18.64 15.59
N VAL A 98 -14.31 -17.35 15.90
CA VAL A 98 -13.10 -16.70 16.42
C VAL A 98 -12.70 -17.27 17.78
N LYS A 99 -13.67 -17.64 18.64
CA LYS A 99 -13.37 -18.32 19.91
C LYS A 99 -12.69 -19.66 19.70
N SER A 100 -13.10 -20.41 18.67
CA SER A 100 -12.43 -21.67 18.32
C SER A 100 -11.01 -21.44 17.83
N LEU A 101 -10.76 -20.34 17.11
CA LEU A 101 -9.41 -19.95 16.67
C LEU A 101 -8.52 -19.53 17.85
N ALA A 102 -9.05 -18.76 18.80
CA ALA A 102 -8.32 -18.29 19.96
C ALA A 102 -7.84 -19.43 20.90
N LYS A 103 -8.59 -20.54 20.96
CA LYS A 103 -8.23 -21.73 21.75
C LYS A 103 -6.93 -22.40 21.30
N PHE A 104 -6.56 -22.31 20.03
CA PHE A 104 -5.31 -22.90 19.51
C PHE A 104 -4.05 -22.15 19.93
N ILE A 105 -4.19 -20.95 20.50
CA ILE A 105 -3.05 -20.07 20.82
C ILE A 105 -2.60 -20.23 22.30
N ASN A 106 -3.21 -21.13 23.09
CA ASN A 106 -2.98 -21.23 24.54
C ASN A 106 -3.06 -19.85 25.24
N PHE A 107 -4.05 -19.02 24.88
CA PHE A 107 -4.37 -17.83 25.68
C PHE A 107 -4.95 -18.31 27.02
N GLU A 108 -4.08 -18.49 28.01
CA GLU A 108 -4.46 -18.71 29.41
C GLU A 108 -5.22 -17.48 29.90
N GLU A 109 -6.54 -17.62 30.08
CA GLU A 109 -7.51 -16.88 30.93
C GLU A 109 -7.43 -15.34 31.07
N SER A 110 -6.54 -14.67 30.35
CA SER A 110 -6.38 -13.23 30.30
C SER A 110 -6.93 -12.74 28.97
N SER A 111 -7.89 -11.82 29.05
CA SER A 111 -8.59 -11.11 27.97
C SER A 111 -8.00 -11.33 26.57
N THR A 112 -8.81 -11.83 25.64
CA THR A 112 -8.54 -11.95 24.20
C THR A 112 -8.35 -10.60 23.49
N ASP A 113 -7.96 -9.57 24.24
CA ASP A 113 -7.86 -8.20 23.80
C ASP A 113 -6.52 -7.98 23.13
N GLY A 114 -6.54 -7.52 21.89
CA GLY A 114 -5.32 -7.30 21.13
C GLY A 114 -5.54 -7.25 19.62
N GLU A 115 -4.46 -6.96 18.91
CA GLU A 115 -4.44 -6.96 17.46
C GLU A 115 -3.92 -8.30 16.94
N PHE A 116 -4.63 -8.85 15.96
CA PHE A 116 -4.33 -10.15 15.36
C PHE A 116 -4.37 -10.08 13.84
N TYR A 117 -3.49 -10.85 13.20
CA TYR A 117 -3.57 -11.18 11.79
C TYR A 117 -4.45 -12.40 11.58
N ILE A 118 -5.24 -12.38 10.50
CA ILE A 118 -5.97 -13.55 10.01
C ILE A 118 -5.08 -14.25 8.97
N LEU A 119 -4.65 -15.46 9.28
CA LEU A 119 -3.84 -16.29 8.40
C LEU A 119 -4.70 -17.38 7.78
N VAL A 120 -4.48 -17.61 6.49
CA VAL A 120 -4.97 -18.78 5.78
C VAL A 120 -3.78 -19.59 5.31
N SER A 121 -3.68 -20.84 5.73
CA SER A 121 -2.67 -21.78 5.27
C SER A 121 -3.30 -22.94 4.52
N VAL A 122 -2.50 -23.54 3.64
CA VAL A 122 -2.92 -24.70 2.84
C VAL A 122 -1.89 -25.81 2.93
N ASN A 123 -2.38 -27.04 3.05
CA ASN A 123 -1.60 -28.25 2.87
C ASN A 123 -2.22 -29.10 1.75
N PRO A 124 -1.67 -29.09 0.53
CA PRO A 124 -2.23 -29.88 -0.58
C PRO A 124 -1.98 -31.38 -0.45
N PHE A 125 -1.05 -31.78 0.42
CA PHE A 125 -0.68 -33.18 0.64
C PHE A 125 -1.56 -33.86 1.68
N ASP A 126 -2.30 -33.07 2.46
CA ASP A 126 -3.35 -33.53 3.37
C ASP A 126 -4.71 -33.27 2.71
N LYS A 127 -5.36 -34.33 2.25
CA LYS A 127 -6.56 -34.24 1.42
C LYS A 127 -7.80 -34.54 2.24
N VAL A 128 -8.77 -33.64 2.20
CA VAL A 128 -10.06 -33.81 2.87
C VAL A 128 -11.14 -34.20 1.86
N PRO A 129 -12.05 -35.13 2.20
CA PRO A 129 -13.17 -35.50 1.33
C PRO A 129 -14.10 -34.30 1.07
N PHE A 130 -14.63 -34.18 -0.15
CA PHE A 130 -15.45 -33.06 -0.61
C PHE A 130 -16.48 -33.48 -1.68
N GLY A 131 -17.56 -32.69 -1.81
CA GLY A 131 -18.65 -32.90 -2.76
C GLY A 131 -19.85 -33.59 -2.13
N ASP A 132 -21.01 -33.50 -2.77
CA ASP A 132 -22.23 -34.16 -2.28
C ASP A 132 -22.11 -35.68 -2.42
N ILE A 133 -22.56 -36.41 -1.39
CA ILE A 133 -22.55 -37.87 -1.39
C ILE A 133 -23.59 -38.36 -2.38
N ASP A 134 -23.17 -39.21 -3.31
CA ASP A 134 -24.08 -39.89 -4.22
C ASP A 134 -24.84 -40.98 -3.46
N ALA A 135 -26.18 -40.90 -3.48
CA ALA A 135 -27.05 -41.87 -2.81
C ALA A 135 -27.02 -43.25 -3.47
N ASP A 136 -26.64 -43.33 -4.76
CA ASP A 136 -26.54 -44.58 -5.51
C ASP A 136 -25.17 -45.26 -5.33
N GLU A 137 -24.17 -44.56 -4.77
CA GLU A 137 -22.85 -45.12 -4.52
C GLU A 137 -22.82 -45.94 -3.21
N ILE A 138 -22.33 -47.19 -3.28
CA ILE A 138 -22.23 -48.10 -2.14
C ILE A 138 -20.77 -48.58 -2.00
N PRO A 139 -20.08 -48.29 -0.87
CA PRO A 139 -20.56 -47.53 0.28
C PRO A 139 -20.67 -46.02 -0.01
N PRO A 140 -21.60 -45.30 0.63
CA PRO A 140 -21.71 -43.86 0.46
C PRO A 140 -20.41 -43.16 0.84
N ARG A 141 -19.87 -42.35 -0.07
CA ARG A 141 -18.66 -41.56 0.16
C ARG A 141 -18.74 -40.22 -0.55
N HIS A 142 -17.87 -39.30 -0.13
CA HIS A 142 -17.63 -38.09 -0.90
C HIS A 142 -16.90 -38.43 -2.21
N PRO A 143 -17.33 -37.87 -3.36
CA PRO A 143 -16.77 -38.22 -4.66
C PRO A 143 -15.39 -37.60 -4.91
N TYR A 144 -15.09 -36.45 -4.29
CA TYR A 144 -13.89 -35.66 -4.54
C TYR A 144 -13.04 -35.46 -3.29
N SER A 145 -11.85 -34.91 -3.48
CA SER A 145 -10.98 -34.46 -2.41
C SER A 145 -10.44 -33.07 -2.71
N GLN A 146 -10.22 -32.28 -1.67
CA GLN A 146 -9.61 -30.95 -1.76
C GLN A 146 -8.46 -30.82 -0.75
N PRO A 147 -7.55 -29.85 -0.93
CA PRO A 147 -6.52 -29.54 0.06
C PRO A 147 -7.12 -29.22 1.44
N ASN A 148 -6.39 -29.55 2.50
CA ASN A 148 -6.76 -29.11 3.83
C ASN A 148 -6.33 -27.65 4.05
N TYR A 149 -7.28 -26.80 4.43
CA TYR A 149 -7.08 -25.39 4.70
C TYR A 149 -7.23 -25.11 6.19
N HIS A 150 -6.27 -24.38 6.76
CA HIS A 150 -6.32 -23.94 8.15
C HIS A 150 -6.44 -22.42 8.20
N ILE A 151 -7.31 -21.95 9.09
CA ILE A 151 -7.49 -20.52 9.36
C ILE A 151 -7.04 -20.32 10.78
N GLU A 152 -6.18 -19.34 11.01
CA GLU A 152 -5.57 -19.08 12.31
C GLU A 152 -5.55 -17.58 12.60
N LEU A 153 -5.58 -17.22 13.88
CA LEU A 153 -5.33 -15.86 14.33
C LEU A 153 -3.93 -15.81 14.93
N LEU A 154 -3.14 -14.81 14.53
CA LEU A 154 -1.79 -14.65 15.04
C LEU A 154 -1.62 -13.26 15.66
N PRO A 155 -1.17 -13.16 16.93
CA PRO A 155 -0.82 -11.87 17.51
C PRO A 155 0.24 -11.16 16.67
N LEU A 156 0.14 -9.83 16.54
CA LEU A 156 1.09 -9.03 15.74
C LEU A 156 2.55 -9.25 16.15
N GLN A 157 2.80 -9.49 17.45
CA GLN A 157 4.13 -9.66 18.02
C GLN A 157 4.80 -11.00 17.62
N SER A 158 4.02 -11.99 17.18
CA SER A 158 4.48 -13.38 16.96
C SER A 158 4.81 -13.69 15.51
N VAL A 159 4.54 -12.79 14.56
CA VAL A 159 4.74 -13.01 13.11
C VAL A 159 6.20 -13.35 12.79
N ASN A 160 7.15 -12.75 13.50
CA ASN A 160 8.58 -12.93 13.23
C ASN A 160 9.16 -14.27 13.70
N GLN A 161 8.42 -15.08 14.46
CA GLN A 161 8.98 -16.26 15.14
C GLN A 161 8.38 -17.61 14.70
N GLY A 162 7.26 -17.64 13.97
CA GLY A 162 6.44 -18.88 13.89
C GLY A 162 6.25 -19.52 12.52
N TYR A 163 6.18 -18.76 11.43
CA TYR A 163 5.67 -19.31 10.16
C TYR A 163 6.78 -19.53 9.11
N ALA A 164 7.72 -20.39 9.48
CA ALA A 164 8.71 -20.91 8.57
C ALA A 164 8.05 -21.89 7.58
N GLY A 165 7.79 -21.45 6.35
CA GLY A 165 7.21 -22.34 5.34
C GLY A 165 6.50 -21.67 4.17
N GLY A 166 6.11 -20.41 4.27
CA GLY A 166 5.52 -19.65 3.15
C GLY A 166 4.28 -20.29 2.51
N ASN A 167 3.64 -21.26 3.17
CA ASN A 167 2.42 -21.95 2.75
C ASN A 167 1.15 -21.31 3.32
N TYR A 168 1.29 -20.05 3.76
CA TYR A 168 0.22 -19.25 4.33
C TYR A 168 0.16 -17.89 3.67
N LEU A 169 -0.95 -17.20 3.89
CA LEU A 169 -1.17 -15.82 3.52
C LEU A 169 -1.90 -15.10 4.65
N VAL A 170 -1.43 -13.90 4.99
CA VAL A 170 -2.20 -12.96 5.82
C VAL A 170 -3.26 -12.31 4.95
N ILE A 171 -4.54 -12.50 5.28
CA ILE A 171 -5.66 -11.95 4.49
C ILE A 171 -6.31 -10.72 5.12
N GLY A 172 -5.98 -10.42 6.39
CA GLY A 172 -6.59 -9.33 7.12
C GLY A 172 -5.98 -9.11 8.50
N LYS A 173 -6.34 -7.99 9.12
CA LYS A 173 -6.02 -7.65 10.50
C LYS A 173 -7.30 -7.32 11.24
N VAL A 174 -7.42 -7.82 12.47
CA VAL A 174 -8.57 -7.60 13.35
C VAL A 174 -8.11 -7.16 14.73
N ASN A 175 -8.84 -6.22 15.32
CA ASN A 175 -8.69 -5.83 16.71
C ASN A 175 -9.82 -6.48 17.51
N LEU A 176 -9.45 -7.29 18.49
CA LEU A 176 -10.37 -7.93 19.41
C LEU A 176 -10.40 -7.09 20.70
N MET A 177 -11.58 -6.68 21.12
CA MET A 177 -11.84 -6.01 22.39
C MET A 177 -13.03 -6.69 23.08
N GLY A 178 -12.75 -7.57 24.03
CA GLY A 178 -13.72 -8.47 24.64
C GLY A 178 -14.34 -9.41 23.62
N ASN A 179 -15.66 -9.29 23.44
CA ASN A 179 -16.43 -10.06 22.44
C ASN A 179 -16.69 -9.28 21.14
N ILE A 180 -16.07 -8.11 20.97
CA ILE A 180 -16.21 -7.31 19.75
C ILE A 180 -14.95 -7.48 18.92
N ALA A 181 -15.14 -7.85 17.66
CA ALA A 181 -14.07 -7.85 16.68
C ALA A 181 -14.29 -6.72 15.68
N GLN A 182 -13.28 -5.87 15.53
CA GLN A 182 -13.26 -4.79 14.56
C GLN A 182 -12.20 -5.10 13.49
N VAL A 183 -12.62 -5.05 12.23
CA VAL A 183 -11.69 -5.21 11.10
C VAL A 183 -10.90 -3.91 10.92
N ASP A 184 -9.58 -4.02 10.75
CA ASP A 184 -8.74 -2.90 10.36
C ASP A 184 -8.89 -2.66 8.86
N SER A 185 -9.67 -1.64 8.49
CA SER A 185 -9.94 -1.29 7.09
C SER A 185 -8.73 -0.70 6.36
N ASN A 186 -7.71 -0.25 7.09
CA ASN A 186 -6.51 0.35 6.51
C ASN A 186 -5.47 -0.72 6.14
N PHE A 187 -5.59 -1.92 6.72
CA PHE A 187 -4.72 -3.03 6.38
C PHE A 187 -5.03 -3.55 4.98
N ILE A 188 -4.01 -3.58 4.12
CA ILE A 188 -4.08 -4.19 2.79
C ILE A 188 -3.15 -5.40 2.78
N PRO A 189 -3.69 -6.62 2.57
CA PRO A 189 -2.87 -7.83 2.52
C PRO A 189 -1.95 -7.86 1.29
N PRO A 190 -0.95 -8.77 1.26
CA PRO A 190 -0.18 -9.04 0.05
C PRO A 190 -1.09 -9.30 -1.14
N CYS A 191 -0.76 -8.70 -2.28
CA CYS A 191 -1.56 -8.73 -3.49
C CYS A 191 -0.66 -8.88 -4.70
N THR A 192 -1.02 -9.78 -5.61
CA THR A 192 -0.29 -9.99 -6.86
C THR A 192 -0.44 -8.82 -7.83
N SER A 193 -1.55 -8.08 -7.74
CA SER A 193 -1.78 -6.88 -8.52
C SER A 193 -2.66 -5.85 -7.82
N ILE A 194 -2.67 -4.60 -8.31
CA ILE A 194 -3.62 -3.56 -7.89
C ILE A 194 -5.07 -4.01 -8.02
N GLN A 195 -5.42 -4.81 -9.03
CA GLN A 195 -6.77 -5.35 -9.23
C GLN A 195 -7.19 -6.41 -8.22
N SER A 196 -6.27 -6.91 -7.40
CA SER A 196 -6.53 -7.99 -6.45
C SER A 196 -7.29 -7.53 -5.19
N HIS A 197 -7.31 -6.22 -4.90
CA HIS A 197 -7.99 -5.69 -3.72
C HIS A 197 -8.75 -4.38 -4.01
N PRO A 198 -10.00 -4.20 -3.54
CA PRO A 198 -10.77 -2.99 -3.77
C PRO A 198 -10.07 -1.70 -3.35
N SER A 199 -9.49 -1.66 -2.13
CA SER A 199 -8.80 -0.47 -1.63
C SER A 199 -7.60 -0.06 -2.49
N LEU A 200 -6.90 -1.03 -3.11
CA LEU A 200 -5.78 -0.72 -4.02
C LEU A 200 -6.29 -0.01 -5.29
N LEU A 201 -7.43 -0.44 -5.84
CA LEU A 201 -8.08 0.23 -6.96
C LEU A 201 -8.54 1.63 -6.60
N GLU A 202 -9.05 1.84 -5.38
CA GLU A 202 -9.42 3.17 -4.88
C GLU A 202 -8.21 4.11 -4.81
N TYR A 203 -7.09 3.64 -4.24
CA TYR A 203 -5.83 4.39 -4.22
C TYR A 203 -5.36 4.72 -5.63
N TYR A 204 -5.32 3.73 -6.55
CA TYR A 204 -4.93 3.94 -7.94
C TYR A 204 -5.78 5.03 -8.61
N ASN A 205 -7.10 4.96 -8.47
CA ASN A 205 -8.02 5.94 -9.05
C ASN A 205 -7.87 7.33 -8.43
N SER A 206 -7.68 7.41 -7.11
CA SER A 206 -7.41 8.68 -6.42
C SER A 206 -6.11 9.30 -6.88
N PHE A 207 -5.06 8.49 -7.04
CA PHE A 207 -3.75 8.93 -7.47
C PHE A 207 -3.74 9.39 -8.93
N ALA A 208 -4.49 8.71 -9.80
CA ALA A 208 -4.70 9.16 -11.18
C ALA A 208 -5.33 10.56 -11.23
N LYS A 209 -6.30 10.85 -10.34
CA LYS A 209 -6.91 12.19 -10.23
C LYS A 209 -5.88 13.23 -9.78
N TYR A 210 -5.08 12.93 -8.75
CA TYR A 210 -4.04 13.86 -8.29
C TYR A 210 -3.00 14.16 -9.37
N ILE A 211 -2.54 13.16 -10.12
CA ILE A 211 -1.62 13.37 -11.26
C ILE A 211 -2.23 14.36 -12.25
N GLY A 212 -3.49 14.16 -12.65
CA GLY A 212 -4.19 15.04 -13.57
C GLY A 212 -4.31 16.48 -13.06
N ASN A 213 -4.75 16.64 -11.81
CA ASN A 213 -4.89 17.95 -11.16
C ASN A 213 -3.54 18.69 -11.07
N LEU A 214 -2.53 18.03 -10.50
CA LEU A 214 -1.20 18.60 -10.30
C LEU A 214 -0.53 19.01 -11.61
N GLN A 215 -0.74 18.23 -12.68
CA GLN A 215 -0.25 18.58 -14.01
C GLN A 215 -0.93 19.86 -14.53
N GLN A 216 -2.25 19.98 -14.38
CA GLN A 216 -2.98 21.19 -14.78
C GLN A 216 -2.57 22.43 -13.95
N TYR A 217 -2.43 22.28 -12.64
CA TYR A 217 -1.95 23.36 -11.77
C TYR A 217 -0.55 23.80 -12.16
N SER A 218 0.36 22.86 -12.41
CA SER A 218 1.73 23.15 -12.84
C SER A 218 1.77 23.95 -14.14
N PHE A 219 0.98 23.58 -15.15
CA PHE A 219 0.93 24.34 -16.40
C PHE A 219 0.45 25.77 -16.20
N LYS A 220 -0.60 25.99 -15.39
CA LYS A 220 -1.08 27.34 -15.06
C LYS A 220 -0.02 28.17 -14.35
N ILE A 221 0.67 27.59 -13.36
CA ILE A 221 1.72 28.26 -12.60
C ILE A 221 2.91 28.61 -13.49
N ILE A 222 3.35 27.70 -14.35
CA ILE A 222 4.44 27.93 -15.31
C ILE A 222 4.09 29.10 -16.25
N GLN A 223 2.85 29.17 -16.77
CA GLN A 223 2.43 30.28 -17.62
C GLN A 223 2.44 31.62 -16.87
N LYS A 224 2.03 31.64 -15.60
CA LYS A 224 2.02 32.83 -14.74
C LYS A 224 3.40 33.28 -14.28
N SER A 225 4.38 32.38 -14.26
CA SER A 225 5.77 32.71 -13.86
C SER A 225 6.47 33.69 -14.82
N ALA A 226 5.96 33.88 -16.04
CA ALA A 226 6.48 34.84 -17.02
C ALA A 226 5.88 36.26 -16.87
N HIS A 227 5.07 36.52 -15.84
CA HIS A 227 4.42 37.81 -15.63
C HIS A 227 5.43 38.89 -15.20
N LYS A 228 5.22 40.15 -15.65
CA LYS A 228 6.16 41.26 -15.42
C LYS A 228 6.35 41.65 -13.95
N ASN A 229 5.39 41.31 -13.08
CA ASN A 229 5.38 41.65 -11.66
C ASN A 229 5.77 40.48 -10.73
N ALA A 230 6.23 39.35 -11.28
CA ALA A 230 6.63 38.20 -10.47
C ALA A 230 7.97 38.47 -9.76
N ASN A 231 8.08 38.14 -8.47
CA ASN A 231 9.39 38.07 -7.81
C ASN A 231 10.22 37.02 -8.54
N THR A 232 11.31 37.44 -9.20
CA THR A 232 12.03 36.59 -10.15
C THR A 232 12.57 35.33 -9.50
N ALA A 233 13.16 35.40 -8.31
CA ALA A 233 13.75 34.23 -7.63
C ALA A 233 12.67 33.22 -7.22
N LEU A 234 11.65 33.68 -6.48
CA LEU A 234 10.52 32.85 -6.05
C LEU A 234 9.80 32.22 -7.25
N ALA A 235 9.49 33.00 -8.29
CA ALA A 235 8.79 32.52 -9.48
C ALA A 235 9.63 31.51 -10.27
N ILE A 236 10.95 31.71 -10.37
CA ILE A 236 11.86 30.74 -10.98
C ILE A 236 11.87 29.43 -10.18
N ASN A 237 11.98 29.49 -8.86
CA ASN A 237 12.04 28.30 -8.00
C ASN A 237 10.73 27.49 -8.04
N VAL A 238 9.58 28.16 -7.95
CA VAL A 238 8.26 27.51 -8.10
C VAL A 238 8.09 26.91 -9.51
N LYS A 239 8.53 27.63 -10.56
CA LYS A 239 8.51 27.12 -11.93
C LYS A 239 9.39 25.88 -12.09
N ASN A 240 10.56 25.85 -11.46
CA ASN A 240 11.46 24.70 -11.49
C ASN A 240 10.78 23.47 -10.87
N LEU A 241 10.13 23.61 -9.71
CA LEU A 241 9.35 22.52 -9.11
C LEU A 241 8.20 22.03 -10.01
N CYS A 242 7.42 22.95 -10.58
CA CYS A 242 6.35 22.62 -11.52
C CYS A 242 6.90 21.85 -12.74
N THR A 243 8.04 22.28 -13.27
CA THR A 243 8.69 21.67 -14.43
C THR A 243 9.18 20.25 -14.09
N THR A 244 9.83 20.08 -12.94
CA THR A 244 10.23 18.76 -12.43
C THR A 244 9.03 17.82 -12.31
N MET A 245 7.92 18.31 -11.75
CA MET A 245 6.71 17.51 -11.57
C MET A 245 6.09 17.08 -12.91
N VAL A 246 5.89 18.02 -13.84
CA VAL A 246 5.33 17.73 -15.18
C VAL A 246 6.20 16.73 -15.94
N ASN A 247 7.53 16.93 -15.95
CA ASN A 247 8.45 16.02 -16.63
C ASN A 247 8.40 14.63 -16.00
N THR A 248 8.32 14.55 -14.66
CA THR A 248 8.20 13.26 -13.98
C THR A 248 6.91 12.54 -14.31
N PHE A 249 5.77 13.25 -14.37
CA PHE A 249 4.52 12.65 -14.79
C PHE A 249 4.57 12.17 -16.24
N ALA A 250 5.22 12.91 -17.14
CA ALA A 250 5.43 12.48 -18.52
C ALA A 250 6.23 11.17 -18.60
N ASP A 251 7.31 11.05 -17.82
CA ASP A 251 8.17 9.86 -17.79
C ASP A 251 7.40 8.60 -17.36
N VAL A 252 6.50 8.72 -16.37
CA VAL A 252 5.80 7.58 -15.76
C VAL A 252 4.42 7.29 -16.37
N TYR A 253 3.88 8.19 -17.20
CA TYR A 253 2.48 8.15 -17.64
C TYR A 253 2.09 6.83 -18.31
N PHE A 254 2.91 6.35 -19.26
CA PHE A 254 2.62 5.12 -20.00
C PHE A 254 2.57 3.89 -19.08
N GLN A 255 3.57 3.76 -18.20
CA GLN A 255 3.65 2.65 -17.25
C GLN A 255 2.52 2.71 -16.23
N PHE A 256 2.23 3.89 -15.67
CA PHE A 256 1.13 4.10 -14.73
C PHE A 256 -0.23 3.70 -15.31
N ARG A 257 -0.48 3.99 -16.60
CA ARG A 257 -1.76 3.68 -17.24
C ARG A 257 -1.90 2.23 -17.67
N ASN A 258 -0.84 1.63 -18.23
CA ASN A 258 -0.95 0.35 -18.93
C ASN A 258 -0.39 -0.83 -18.15
N VAL A 259 0.53 -0.59 -17.21
CA VAL A 259 1.27 -1.65 -16.50
C VAL A 259 0.81 -1.75 -15.06
N VAL A 260 0.83 -0.63 -14.32
CA VAL A 260 0.56 -0.60 -12.87
C VAL A 260 -0.75 -1.29 -12.44
N PRO A 261 -1.89 -1.19 -13.14
CA PRO A 261 -3.11 -1.87 -12.73
C PRO A 261 -3.00 -3.40 -12.63
N TYR A 262 -2.10 -4.00 -13.41
CA TYR A 262 -1.93 -5.44 -13.52
C TYR A 262 -0.72 -5.96 -12.74
N GLU A 263 0.06 -5.05 -12.16
CA GLU A 263 1.28 -5.34 -11.43
C GLU A 263 1.10 -5.14 -9.92
N SER A 264 2.02 -5.68 -9.14
CA SER A 264 2.07 -5.58 -7.68
C SER A 264 2.03 -4.13 -7.17
N PRO A 265 1.50 -3.86 -5.96
CA PRO A 265 1.46 -2.52 -5.37
C PRO A 265 2.80 -1.79 -5.31
N ILE A 266 3.93 -2.51 -5.29
CA ILE A 266 5.27 -1.89 -5.33
C ILE A 266 5.46 -0.97 -6.53
N PHE A 267 4.90 -1.30 -7.69
CA PHE A 267 5.03 -0.49 -8.91
C PHE A 267 4.20 0.78 -8.83
N LEU A 268 3.09 0.78 -8.08
CA LEU A 268 2.35 2.00 -7.79
C LEU A 268 3.16 2.89 -6.83
N THR A 269 3.72 2.30 -5.78
CA THR A 269 4.61 2.99 -4.82
C THR A 269 5.83 3.60 -5.52
N GLU A 270 6.44 2.88 -6.47
CA GLU A 270 7.59 3.33 -7.25
C GLU A 270 7.34 4.66 -7.97
N VAL A 271 6.15 4.83 -8.58
CA VAL A 271 5.78 6.06 -9.30
C VAL A 271 5.88 7.28 -8.38
N PHE A 272 5.36 7.16 -7.16
CA PHE A 272 5.30 8.27 -6.21
C PHE A 272 6.59 8.46 -5.41
N SER A 273 7.33 7.38 -5.12
CA SER A 273 8.67 7.49 -4.56
C SER A 273 9.61 8.23 -5.53
N LYS A 274 9.55 7.92 -6.84
CA LYS A 274 10.28 8.67 -7.88
C LYS A 274 9.91 10.15 -7.92
N LEU A 275 8.61 10.47 -7.84
CA LEU A 275 8.13 11.85 -7.78
C LEU A 275 8.66 12.58 -6.55
N ALA A 276 8.49 12.00 -5.37
CA ALA A 276 8.90 12.58 -4.10
C ALA A 276 10.41 12.86 -4.09
N LEU A 277 11.23 11.91 -4.53
CA LEU A 277 12.68 12.08 -4.60
C LEU A 277 13.10 13.18 -5.59
N LYS A 278 12.47 13.24 -6.78
CA LYS A 278 12.78 14.30 -7.76
C LYS A 278 12.40 15.69 -7.26
N ILE A 279 11.25 15.83 -6.58
CA ILE A 279 10.85 17.10 -5.96
C ILE A 279 11.79 17.44 -4.81
N TYR A 280 12.10 16.49 -3.94
CA TYR A 280 13.04 16.68 -2.82
C TYR A 280 14.41 17.14 -3.33
N ASN A 281 14.99 16.46 -4.32
CA ASN A 281 16.27 16.86 -4.90
C ASN A 281 16.21 18.26 -5.53
N SER A 282 15.08 18.62 -6.15
CA SER A 282 14.88 19.96 -6.67
C SER A 282 14.88 21.02 -5.55
N THR A 283 14.36 20.71 -4.36
CA THR A 283 14.47 21.61 -3.19
C THR A 283 15.91 21.76 -2.69
N GLN A 284 16.71 20.69 -2.74
CA GLN A 284 18.13 20.74 -2.34
C GLN A 284 19.01 21.56 -3.28
N MET A 285 18.55 21.82 -4.51
CA MET A 285 19.26 22.64 -5.50
C MET A 285 18.97 24.15 -5.35
N ILE A 286 18.01 24.53 -4.51
CA ILE A 286 17.64 25.93 -4.27
C ILE A 286 18.53 26.52 -3.16
N LEU A 287 18.91 27.79 -3.30
CA LEU A 287 19.64 28.52 -2.26
C LEU A 287 18.84 28.53 -0.94
N PRO A 288 19.46 28.30 0.23
CA PRO A 288 18.71 28.15 1.49
C PRO A 288 17.74 29.29 1.82
N ALA A 289 18.15 30.55 1.61
CA ALA A 289 17.29 31.72 1.83
C ALA A 289 16.08 31.76 0.87
N GLU A 290 16.27 31.37 -0.39
CA GLU A 290 15.18 31.34 -1.37
C GLU A 290 14.24 30.14 -1.16
N LEU A 291 14.78 29.02 -0.67
CA LEU A 291 14.00 27.85 -0.29
C LEU A 291 13.09 28.19 0.89
N GLU A 292 13.63 28.86 1.92
CA GLU A 292 12.85 29.33 3.06
C GLU A 292 11.74 30.29 2.63
N GLU A 293 12.05 31.26 1.76
CA GLU A 293 11.03 32.16 1.20
C GLU A 293 9.93 31.39 0.46
N MET A 294 10.29 30.43 -0.39
CA MET A 294 9.34 29.63 -1.16
C MET A 294 8.46 28.76 -0.26
N LEU A 295 9.03 28.15 0.77
CA LEU A 295 8.28 27.32 1.72
C LEU A 295 7.34 28.19 2.58
N ASN A 296 7.79 29.35 3.06
CA ASN A 296 6.94 30.29 3.78
C ASN A 296 5.82 30.86 2.90
N TYR A 297 6.09 31.09 1.62
CA TYR A 297 5.08 31.46 0.64
C TYR A 297 4.04 30.36 0.44
N SER A 298 4.47 29.09 0.38
CA SER A 298 3.54 27.96 0.31
C SER A 298 2.68 27.85 1.56
N LEU A 299 3.26 28.05 2.75
CA LEU A 299 2.55 28.06 4.03
C LEU A 299 1.48 29.17 4.06
N GLU A 300 1.83 30.38 3.64
CA GLU A 300 0.93 31.53 3.62
C GLU A 300 -0.36 31.22 2.85
N TRP A 301 -0.27 30.53 1.72
CA TRP A 301 -1.41 30.24 0.84
C TRP A 301 -2.12 28.92 1.13
N SER A 302 -1.40 27.90 1.62
CA SER A 302 -1.92 26.54 1.77
C SER A 302 -2.15 26.08 3.20
N GLU A 303 -1.64 26.83 4.19
CA GLU A 303 -1.63 26.46 5.62
C GLU A 303 -0.86 25.16 5.92
N ILE A 304 -0.07 24.66 4.96
CA ILE A 304 0.79 23.48 5.14
C ILE A 304 2.17 23.95 5.61
N ALA A 305 2.60 23.43 6.76
CA ALA A 305 3.90 23.77 7.33
C ALA A 305 5.06 23.26 6.45
N PRO A 306 6.13 24.05 6.26
CA PRO A 306 7.33 23.65 5.51
C PRO A 306 7.89 22.29 5.92
N HIS A 307 8.00 22.06 7.24
CA HIS A 307 8.53 20.81 7.78
C HIS A 307 7.63 19.61 7.45
N THR A 308 6.32 19.78 7.44
CA THR A 308 5.37 18.72 7.07
C THR A 308 5.59 18.29 5.63
N LEU A 309 5.70 19.24 4.69
CA LEU A 309 5.94 18.92 3.28
C LEU A 309 7.30 18.23 3.07
N LEU A 310 8.38 18.77 3.65
CA LEU A 310 9.71 18.19 3.51
C LEU A 310 9.82 16.78 4.11
N ASN A 311 9.18 16.56 5.27
CA ASN A 311 9.11 15.23 5.87
C ASN A 311 8.31 14.26 4.99
N GLN A 312 7.14 14.67 4.50
CA GLN A 312 6.35 13.83 3.60
C GLN A 312 7.12 13.45 2.33
N LEU A 313 7.89 14.39 1.75
CA LEU A 313 8.76 14.11 0.61
C LEU A 313 9.85 13.09 0.96
N SER A 314 10.55 13.27 2.08
CA SER A 314 11.58 12.34 2.53
C SER A 314 11.01 10.96 2.85
N THR A 315 9.91 10.88 3.61
CA THR A 315 9.24 9.62 3.96
C THR A 315 8.83 8.85 2.70
N VAL A 316 8.22 9.51 1.71
CA VAL A 316 7.78 8.84 0.47
C VAL A 316 8.97 8.48 -0.44
N ALA A 317 10.00 9.33 -0.48
CA ALA A 317 11.21 9.05 -1.26
C ALA A 317 11.96 7.82 -0.72
N GLU A 318 11.99 7.62 0.60
CA GLU A 318 12.74 6.57 1.28
C GLU A 318 11.88 5.36 1.68
N ILE A 319 10.70 5.17 1.06
CA ILE A 319 9.86 3.99 1.32
C ILE A 319 10.67 2.71 1.08
N ASN A 320 10.90 1.96 2.16
CA ASN A 320 11.37 0.58 2.09
C ASN A 320 10.14 -0.33 2.05
N TYR A 321 9.77 -0.78 0.84
CA TYR A 321 8.52 -1.49 0.61
C TYR A 321 8.42 -2.82 1.37
N ASP A 322 7.39 -2.95 2.19
CA ASP A 322 6.96 -4.22 2.79
C ASP A 322 5.65 -4.69 2.14
N HIS A 323 5.71 -5.86 1.52
CA HIS A 323 4.55 -6.43 0.84
C HIS A 323 3.43 -6.85 1.79
N HIS A 324 3.73 -7.11 3.07
CA HIS A 324 2.73 -7.44 4.09
C HIS A 324 1.96 -6.21 4.56
N ASN A 325 2.48 -5.00 4.33
CA ASN A 325 1.89 -3.76 4.81
C ASN A 325 1.87 -2.67 3.72
N SER A 326 1.36 -3.02 2.53
CA SER A 326 1.27 -2.07 1.42
C SER A 326 0.34 -0.87 1.72
N GLY A 327 -0.65 -1.04 2.60
CA GLY A 327 -1.60 0.00 2.99
C GLY A 327 -0.94 1.22 3.62
N GLU A 328 0.00 1.03 4.54
CA GLU A 328 0.72 2.13 5.21
C GLU A 328 1.50 2.99 4.21
N HIS A 329 2.22 2.36 3.27
CA HIS A 329 2.96 3.08 2.23
C HIS A 329 2.06 3.91 1.32
N LEU A 330 0.91 3.35 0.93
CA LEU A 330 -0.07 4.06 0.11
C LEU A 330 -0.73 5.21 0.86
N HIS A 331 -0.95 5.06 2.18
CA HIS A 331 -1.43 6.15 3.01
C HIS A 331 -0.42 7.31 3.08
N GLN A 332 0.87 7.02 3.29
CA GLN A 332 1.92 8.03 3.29
C GLN A 332 2.01 8.78 1.96
N ILE A 333 1.91 8.06 0.84
CA ILE A 333 1.81 8.66 -0.50
C ILE A 333 0.57 9.56 -0.60
N GLN A 334 -0.59 9.09 -0.13
CA GLN A 334 -1.83 9.87 -0.18
C GLN A 334 -1.71 11.18 0.60
N LEU A 335 -1.07 11.17 1.77
CA LEU A 335 -0.81 12.38 2.56
C LEU A 335 0.04 13.39 1.79
N LEU A 336 1.14 12.94 1.17
CA LEU A 336 1.97 13.79 0.32
C LEU A 336 1.18 14.37 -0.87
N MET A 337 0.47 13.51 -1.60
CA MET A 337 -0.28 13.92 -2.79
C MET A 337 -1.37 14.93 -2.44
N ARG A 338 -2.03 14.78 -1.29
CA ARG A 338 -3.00 15.75 -0.79
C ARG A 338 -2.35 17.09 -0.45
N SER A 339 -1.21 17.10 0.21
CA SER A 339 -0.47 18.33 0.51
C SER A 339 -0.08 19.07 -0.78
N LEU A 340 0.46 18.34 -1.76
CA LEU A 340 0.81 18.89 -3.06
C LEU A 340 -0.43 19.44 -3.78
N ASP A 341 -1.55 18.71 -3.79
CA ASP A 341 -2.79 19.13 -4.45
C ASP A 341 -3.30 20.47 -3.86
N VAL A 342 -3.32 20.59 -2.53
CA VAL A 342 -3.72 21.83 -1.84
C VAL A 342 -2.77 22.99 -2.18
N ILE A 343 -1.46 22.79 -2.08
CA ILE A 343 -0.46 23.83 -2.36
C ILE A 343 -0.59 24.31 -3.80
N PHE A 344 -0.51 23.40 -4.77
CA PHE A 344 -0.48 23.76 -6.17
C PHE A 344 -1.84 24.27 -6.67
N SER A 345 -2.96 23.77 -6.13
CA SER A 345 -4.27 24.35 -6.44
C SER A 345 -4.31 25.83 -6.05
N LYS A 346 -3.91 26.17 -4.81
CA LYS A 346 -3.90 27.56 -4.33
C LYS A 346 -2.94 28.45 -5.10
N LEU A 347 -1.72 27.99 -5.36
CA LEU A 347 -0.76 28.76 -6.15
C LEU A 347 -1.25 28.96 -7.60
N SER A 348 -2.01 28.02 -8.16
CA SER A 348 -2.58 28.15 -9.50
C SER A 348 -3.73 29.15 -9.61
N GLU A 349 -4.39 29.50 -8.50
CA GLU A 349 -5.48 30.47 -8.43
C GLU A 349 -4.98 31.93 -8.44
N LEU A 350 -3.76 32.17 -7.98
CA LEU A 350 -3.14 33.50 -7.88
C LEU A 350 -2.98 34.20 -9.23
N GLU A 351 -3.04 35.53 -9.29
CA GLU A 351 -2.86 36.25 -10.55
C GLU A 351 -1.44 36.09 -11.10
N TYR A 352 -0.44 36.21 -10.23
CA TYR A 352 0.97 35.96 -10.50
C TYR A 352 1.67 35.40 -9.25
N ILE A 353 2.82 34.75 -9.44
CA ILE A 353 3.62 34.21 -8.33
C ILE A 353 4.41 35.35 -7.65
N GLY A 354 4.24 35.49 -6.34
CA GLY A 354 4.78 36.60 -5.55
C GLY A 354 3.69 37.51 -4.96
N GLN A 355 2.42 37.26 -5.27
CA GLN A 355 1.29 37.92 -4.60
C GLN A 355 1.23 37.48 -3.13
N ARG A 356 1.24 38.44 -2.19
CA ARG A 356 1.07 38.19 -0.75
C ARG A 356 -0.38 38.47 -0.34
N LYS A 357 -0.89 37.77 0.66
CA LYS A 357 -2.22 38.05 1.25
C LYS A 357 -2.18 39.47 1.82
N GLU A 358 -3.15 40.30 1.45
CA GLU A 358 -3.27 41.64 2.02
C GLU A 358 -3.56 41.53 3.53
N ASN A 359 -2.53 41.62 4.37
CA ASN A 359 -2.64 41.80 5.81
C ASN A 359 -1.52 42.72 6.29
N ILE A 360 -1.90 43.98 6.50
CA ILE A 360 -1.25 45.06 7.27
C ILE A 360 0.21 45.35 6.92
N ILE A 361 0.37 46.48 6.23
CA ILE A 361 1.60 47.26 6.14
C ILE A 361 2.09 47.54 7.57
N VAL A 362 3.03 46.75 8.08
CA VAL A 362 3.99 47.27 9.06
C VAL A 362 5.03 47.98 8.22
N THR A 363 4.84 49.27 8.00
CA THR A 363 5.93 50.13 7.58
C THR A 363 7.00 49.97 8.64
N GLU A 364 8.11 49.31 8.32
CA GLU A 364 9.37 49.67 8.96
C GLU A 364 9.54 51.16 8.65
N GLN A 365 9.19 52.01 9.62
CA GLN A 365 9.68 53.35 9.64
C GLN A 365 11.20 53.21 9.75
N GLU A 366 11.89 53.38 8.62
CA GLU A 366 13.26 53.82 8.66
C GLU A 366 13.29 55.06 9.55
N VAL A 367 13.82 54.88 10.76
CA VAL A 367 14.16 55.99 11.63
C VAL A 367 15.30 56.71 10.93
N SER A 368 14.92 57.66 10.07
CA SER A 368 15.84 58.64 9.53
C SER A 368 16.45 59.38 10.71
N SER A 369 17.68 59.00 11.05
CA SER A 369 18.51 59.73 12.00
C SER A 369 18.84 61.09 11.38
N ASN A 370 17.96 62.06 11.58
CA ASN A 370 18.20 63.46 11.27
C ASN A 370 19.24 64.03 12.26
N ASN A 371 20.50 63.66 12.08
CA ASN A 371 21.61 64.39 12.68
C ASN A 371 21.96 65.55 11.75
N ASN A 372 21.25 66.66 11.92
CA ASN A 372 21.71 67.98 11.47
C ASN A 372 22.76 68.49 12.48
N PRO A 373 24.07 68.54 12.16
CA PRO A 373 25.00 69.28 12.99
C PRO A 373 24.78 70.78 12.76
N LYS A 374 24.38 71.47 13.83
CA LYS A 374 24.30 72.93 13.89
C LYS A 374 25.64 73.56 13.51
N ARG A 375 25.58 74.49 12.56
CA ARG A 375 26.62 75.44 12.20
C ARG A 375 27.01 76.27 13.44
N GLY A 376 28.29 76.22 13.83
CA GLY A 376 28.82 77.00 14.96
C GLY A 376 30.34 77.10 14.93
N TRP A 377 30.81 78.27 14.49
CA TRP A 377 32.12 78.91 14.74
C TRP A 377 33.40 78.29 14.14
N SER A 378 33.91 78.97 13.10
CA SER A 378 35.31 78.96 12.67
C SER A 378 36.12 79.90 13.56
N VAL A 379 37.26 79.43 14.05
CA VAL A 379 38.40 80.26 14.43
C VAL A 379 39.53 79.80 13.52
N LEU A 380 39.97 80.70 12.61
CA LEU A 380 40.92 80.50 11.50
C LEU A 380 40.29 80.06 10.16
N ASP A 381 39.57 80.98 9.52
CA ASP A 381 39.87 81.56 8.18
C ASP A 381 38.73 82.51 7.76
#